data_AF-A0A961XUT3-F1
#
_entry.id   AF-A0A961XUT3-F1
#
_cell.length_a   1.000
_cell.length_b   1.000
_cell.length_c   1.000
_cell.angle_alpha   90.00
_cell.angle_beta   90.00
_cell.angle_gamma   90.00
#
_symmetry.space_group_name_H-M   'P 1'
#
loop_
_entity.id
_entity.type
_entity.pdbx_description
1 polymer ?
#
loop_
_entity_poly.entity_id
_entity_poly.type
_entity_poly.pdbx_seq_one_letter_code
_entity_poly.pdbx_strand_id
1 'polypeptide(L)'
;MTEHNVRNFNINFGPQHPAAHGVLRLVLELDGEVVERVDPHIGLLHRGTEKLIEYKTYLQAVPYFDRLDYVAPMNQEHAFCRAVERLAGIEVPRRGQLIRVLYSEIGRILSHLLNITTQALDVGAL
;
A
#
# COMPACT_ATOMS: atom_id res chain seq x y z
N MET A 1 -45.06 -23.82 0.09
CA MET A 1 -43.99 -23.28 -0.78
C MET A 1 -42.70 -23.84 -0.24
N THR A 2 -42.00 -24.65 -1.04
CA THR A 2 -40.67 -25.15 -0.71
C THR A 2 -39.73 -23.97 -0.54
N GLU A 3 -39.17 -23.78 0.67
CA GLU A 3 -38.04 -22.88 0.88
C GLU A 3 -36.92 -23.32 -0.06
N HIS A 4 -36.65 -22.52 -1.09
CA HIS A 4 -35.42 -22.65 -1.83
C HIS A 4 -34.31 -22.24 -0.87
N ASN A 5 -33.52 -23.21 -0.38
CA ASN A 5 -32.29 -22.92 0.36
C ASN A 5 -31.47 -21.91 -0.46
N VAL A 6 -31.29 -20.71 0.08
CA VAL A 6 -30.56 -19.64 -0.59
C VAL A 6 -29.14 -20.12 -0.82
N ARG A 7 -28.73 -20.16 -2.09
CA ARG A 7 -27.42 -20.67 -2.51
C ARG A 7 -26.45 -19.50 -2.38
N ASN A 8 -25.48 -19.58 -1.48
CA ASN A 8 -24.41 -18.58 -1.39
C ASN A 8 -23.73 -18.45 -2.76
N PHE A 9 -23.67 -17.23 -3.28
CA PHE A 9 -23.06 -16.93 -4.58
C PHE A 9 -21.59 -16.59 -4.37
N ASN A 10 -20.71 -17.25 -5.13
CA ASN A 10 -19.28 -16.94 -5.15
C ASN A 10 -18.96 -16.03 -6.33
N ILE A 11 -18.47 -14.81 -6.06
CA ILE A 11 -18.04 -13.85 -7.08
C ILE A 11 -16.54 -13.60 -6.94
N ASN A 12 -15.82 -13.65 -8.05
CA ASN A 12 -14.40 -13.30 -8.10
C ASN A 12 -14.24 -11.87 -8.63
N PHE A 13 -13.86 -10.96 -7.75
CA PHE A 13 -13.59 -9.56 -8.08
C PHE A 13 -12.09 -9.34 -8.27
N GLY A 14 -11.69 -8.82 -9.43
CA GLY A 14 -10.28 -8.68 -9.82
C GLY A 14 -9.72 -9.91 -10.56
N PRO A 15 -8.38 -10.02 -10.75
CA PRO A 15 -7.34 -9.15 -10.20
C PRO A 15 -7.21 -7.79 -10.90
N GLN A 16 -7.81 -7.65 -12.10
CA GLN A 16 -7.84 -6.43 -12.88
C GLN A 16 -9.26 -5.86 -12.87
N HIS A 17 -9.50 -4.94 -11.95
CA HIS A 17 -10.76 -4.18 -11.85
C HIS A 17 -10.42 -2.72 -11.51
N PRO A 18 -11.10 -1.71 -12.07
CA PRO A 18 -10.76 -0.29 -11.82
C PRO A 18 -10.71 0.09 -10.34
N ALA A 19 -11.66 -0.40 -9.54
CA ALA A 19 -11.72 -0.18 -8.09
C ALA A 19 -10.69 -1.01 -7.28
N ALA A 20 -9.90 -1.87 -7.93
CA ALA A 20 -8.70 -2.45 -7.32
C ALA A 20 -7.53 -1.54 -7.69
N HIS A 21 -7.37 -0.40 -6.99
CA HIS A 21 -6.24 0.53 -7.15
C HIS A 21 -4.89 -0.17 -6.89
N GLY A 22 -4.38 -0.87 -7.90
CA GLY A 22 -3.27 -1.82 -7.79
C GLY A 22 -3.64 -3.17 -8.40
N VAL A 23 -3.31 -4.25 -7.71
CA VAL A 23 -3.67 -5.63 -8.10
C VAL A 23 -4.20 -6.37 -6.88
N LEU A 24 -5.50 -6.63 -6.88
CA LEU A 24 -6.19 -7.27 -5.76
C LEU A 24 -7.24 -8.21 -6.31
N ARG A 25 -7.27 -9.44 -5.79
CA ARG A 25 -8.31 -10.42 -6.07
C ARG A 25 -9.10 -10.65 -4.80
N LEU A 26 -10.42 -10.46 -4.83
CA LEU A 26 -11.33 -10.74 -3.74
C LEU A 26 -12.28 -11.86 -4.16
N VAL A 27 -12.28 -12.97 -3.42
CA VAL A 27 -13.31 -14.01 -3.57
C VAL A 27 -14.41 -13.72 -2.55
N LEU A 28 -15.57 -13.30 -3.06
CA LEU A 28 -16.72 -12.84 -2.28
C LEU A 28 -17.76 -13.96 -2.21
N GLU A 29 -18.20 -14.30 -0.99
CA GLU A 29 -19.41 -15.09 -0.75
C GLU A 29 -20.55 -14.16 -0.38
N LEU A 30 -21.63 -14.22 -1.16
CA LEU A 30 -22.78 -13.33 -1.05
C LEU A 30 -24.05 -14.10 -0.74
N ASP A 31 -24.86 -13.54 0.16
CA ASP A 31 -26.28 -13.84 0.31
C ASP A 31 -27.08 -12.65 -0.25
N GLY A 32 -27.46 -12.74 -1.53
CA GLY A 32 -28.05 -11.62 -2.26
C GLY A 32 -27.08 -10.44 -2.36
N GLU A 33 -27.43 -9.31 -1.73
CA GLU A 33 -26.62 -8.09 -1.67
C GLU A 33 -25.69 -8.04 -0.44
N VAL A 34 -25.85 -8.98 0.50
CA VAL A 34 -25.07 -9.02 1.74
C VAL A 34 -23.80 -9.83 1.51
N VAL A 35 -22.66 -9.27 1.92
CA VAL A 35 -21.37 -9.97 1.91
C VAL A 35 -21.24 -10.79 3.19
N GLU A 36 -21.27 -12.12 3.06
CA GLU A 36 -21.11 -13.05 4.19
C GLU A 36 -19.62 -13.33 4.49
N ARG A 37 -18.81 -13.48 3.44
CA ARG A 37 -17.36 -13.70 3.58
C ARG A 37 -16.58 -13.07 2.43
N VAL A 38 -15.39 -12.57 2.74
CA VAL A 38 -14.40 -12.13 1.76
C VAL A 38 -13.09 -12.86 2.01
N ASP A 39 -12.52 -13.45 0.97
CA ASP A 39 -11.17 -14.00 0.96
C ASP A 39 -10.27 -13.13 0.05
N PRO A 40 -9.45 -12.23 0.62
CA PRO A 40 -8.56 -11.35 -0.14
C PRO A 40 -7.26 -12.07 -0.52
N HIS A 41 -7.11 -12.36 -1.81
CA HIS A 41 -5.92 -12.97 -2.38
C HIS A 41 -4.92 -11.86 -2.73
N ILE A 42 -3.93 -11.67 -1.84
CA ILE A 42 -2.81 -10.73 -2.00
C ILE A 42 -1.56 -11.44 -2.52
N GLY A 43 -0.48 -10.68 -2.77
CA GLY A 43 0.82 -11.21 -3.21
C GLY A 43 1.05 -11.15 -4.73
N LEU A 44 0.06 -10.68 -5.50
CA LEU A 44 0.19 -10.42 -6.94
C LEU A 44 1.25 -9.36 -7.29
N LEU A 45 1.62 -8.52 -6.31
CA LEU A 45 2.72 -7.55 -6.39
C LEU A 45 3.88 -7.90 -5.44
N HIS A 46 4.00 -9.16 -5.00
CA HIS A 46 5.15 -9.60 -4.23
C HIS A 46 6.38 -9.64 -5.14
N ARG A 47 7.43 -8.88 -4.76
CA ARG A 47 8.66 -8.72 -5.57
C ARG A 47 9.91 -9.26 -4.89
N GLY A 48 9.76 -9.99 -3.77
CA GLY A 48 10.91 -10.48 -3.00
C GLY A 48 11.83 -9.36 -2.47
N THR A 49 11.28 -8.17 -2.21
CA THR A 49 12.06 -6.97 -1.88
C THR A 49 12.99 -7.17 -0.68
N GLU A 50 12.50 -7.76 0.40
CA GLU A 50 13.30 -8.06 1.59
C GLU A 50 14.48 -8.99 1.26
N LYS A 51 14.22 -10.04 0.48
CA LYS A 51 15.26 -10.97 0.04
C LYS A 51 16.30 -10.29 -0.85
N LEU A 52 15.88 -9.40 -1.74
CA LEU A 52 16.82 -8.66 -2.59
C LEU A 52 17.71 -7.73 -1.76
N ILE A 53 17.16 -7.10 -0.72
CA ILE A 53 17.91 -6.19 0.18
C ILE A 53 19.02 -6.94 0.93
N GLU A 54 18.84 -8.22 1.28
CA GLU A 54 19.92 -9.03 1.91
C GLU A 54 21.20 -9.08 1.06
N TYR A 55 21.10 -8.96 -0.26
CA TYR A 55 22.23 -8.99 -1.19
C TYR A 55 22.71 -7.58 -1.59
N LYS A 56 22.30 -6.53 -0.88
CA LYS A 56 22.63 -5.13 -1.17
C LYS A 56 23.24 -4.45 0.05
N THR A 57 24.08 -3.45 -0.19
CA THR A 57 24.55 -2.56 0.88
C THR A 57 23.43 -1.64 1.33
N TYR A 58 23.54 -1.06 2.54
CA TYR A 58 22.54 -0.12 3.07
C TYR A 58 22.22 1.01 2.08
N LEU A 59 23.23 1.59 1.43
CA LEU A 59 23.02 2.66 0.44
C LEU A 59 22.31 2.15 -0.83
N GLN A 60 22.67 0.95 -1.31
CA GLN A 60 21.99 0.33 -2.45
C GLN A 60 20.56 -0.11 -2.13
N ALA A 61 20.23 -0.33 -0.86
CA ALA A 61 18.92 -0.73 -0.41
C ALA A 61 17.90 0.43 -0.38
N VAL A 62 18.35 1.69 -0.24
CA VAL A 62 17.47 2.88 -0.11
C VAL A 62 16.37 2.93 -1.19
N PRO A 63 16.67 2.76 -2.49
CA PRO A 63 15.64 2.88 -3.53
C PRO A 63 14.56 1.78 -3.50
N TYR A 64 14.76 0.68 -2.74
CA TYR A 64 13.70 -0.31 -2.57
C TYR A 64 12.57 0.25 -1.69
N PHE A 65 12.88 1.11 -0.72
CA PHE A 65 11.89 1.70 0.18
C PHE A 65 10.98 2.72 -0.53
N ASP A 66 11.52 3.49 -1.48
CA ASP A 66 10.73 4.36 -2.39
C ASP A 66 9.60 3.64 -3.10
N ARG A 67 9.80 2.34 -3.37
CA ARG A 67 8.91 1.54 -4.20
C ARG A 67 7.94 0.70 -3.40
N LEU A 68 8.00 0.72 -2.07
CA LEU A 68 7.06 0.00 -1.21
C LEU A 68 5.72 0.72 -1.17
N ASP A 69 5.73 1.97 -0.70
CA ASP A 69 4.64 2.92 -0.88
C ASP A 69 5.07 3.93 -1.93
N TYR A 70 4.61 3.70 -3.16
CA TYR A 70 4.98 4.50 -4.33
C TYR A 70 4.35 5.91 -4.32
N VAL A 71 3.48 6.21 -3.35
CA VAL A 71 2.80 7.52 -3.23
C VAL A 71 3.56 8.43 -2.26
N ALA A 72 4.22 7.85 -1.25
CA ALA A 72 5.01 8.58 -0.26
C ALA A 72 6.46 8.05 -0.15
N PRO A 73 7.26 8.11 -1.24
CA PRO A 73 8.60 7.49 -1.30
C PRO A 73 9.55 8.04 -0.22
N MET A 74 9.62 9.37 -0.07
CA MET A 74 10.52 10.01 0.89
C MET A 74 10.19 9.65 2.34
N ASN A 75 8.92 9.37 2.66
CA ASN A 75 8.51 8.93 4.00
C ASN A 75 9.05 7.52 4.30
N GLN A 76 9.05 6.63 3.29
CA GLN A 76 9.61 5.28 3.40
C GLN A 76 11.13 5.30 3.53
N GLU A 77 11.82 6.09 2.69
CA GLU A 77 13.27 6.29 2.83
C GLU A 77 13.63 6.87 4.20
N HIS A 78 12.84 7.82 4.69
CA HIS A 78 13.07 8.45 5.98
C HIS A 78 13.04 7.42 7.12
N ALA A 79 12.07 6.51 7.12
CA ALA A 79 11.97 5.45 8.12
C ALA A 79 13.21 4.53 8.08
N PHE A 80 13.64 4.11 6.89
CA PHE A 80 14.84 3.29 6.74
C PHE A 80 16.12 4.02 7.16
N CYS A 81 16.31 5.26 6.73
CA CYS A 81 17.44 6.10 7.12
C CYS A 81 17.52 6.26 8.64
N ARG A 82 16.39 6.53 9.30
CA ARG A 82 16.33 6.66 10.77
C ARG A 82 16.71 5.36 11.49
N ALA A 83 16.33 4.20 10.95
CA ALA A 83 16.73 2.91 11.51
C ALA A 83 18.25 2.69 11.40
N VAL A 84 18.83 2.95 10.21
CA VAL A 84 20.28 2.81 9.98
C VAL A 84 21.09 3.80 10.81
N GLU A 85 20.66 5.07 10.87
CA GLU A 85 21.31 6.11 11.68
C GLU A 85 21.31 5.77 13.16
N ARG A 86 20.21 5.22 13.67
CA ARG A 86 20.09 4.78 15.07
C ARG A 86 21.02 3.60 15.37
N LEU A 87 21.14 2.64 14.44
CA LEU A 87 22.07 1.51 14.57
C LEU A 87 23.54 1.96 14.53
N ALA A 88 23.85 2.96 13.70
CA ALA A 88 25.20 3.49 13.55
C ALA A 88 25.59 4.55 14.60
N GLY A 89 24.64 5.01 15.43
CA GLY A 89 24.87 6.08 16.41
C GLY A 89 25.17 7.45 15.77
N ILE A 90 24.63 7.71 14.58
CA ILE A 90 24.89 8.95 13.82
C ILE A 90 23.78 9.97 14.08
N GLU A 91 24.16 11.19 14.44
CA GLU A 91 23.24 12.32 14.52
C GLU A 91 23.24 13.14 13.22
N VAL A 92 22.06 13.32 12.63
CA VAL A 92 21.88 14.13 11.42
C VAL A 92 21.89 15.62 11.80
N PRO A 93 22.63 16.49 11.08
CA PRO A 93 22.65 17.92 11.33
C PRO A 93 21.26 18.55 11.35
N ARG A 94 21.06 19.58 12.18
CA ARG A 94 19.77 20.26 12.37
C ARG A 94 19.09 20.66 11.05
N ARG A 95 19.86 21.19 10.09
CA ARG A 95 19.34 21.54 8.76
C ARG A 95 18.78 20.32 8.02
N GLY A 96 19.45 19.17 8.08
CA GLY A 96 18.99 17.93 7.46
C GLY A 96 17.70 17.41 8.09
N GLN A 97 17.56 17.50 9.41
CA GLN A 97 16.32 17.15 10.11
C GLN A 97 15.14 17.99 9.64
N LEU A 98 15.32 19.32 9.51
CA LEU A 98 14.27 20.24 9.05
C LEU A 98 13.83 19.95 7.62
N ILE A 99 14.78 19.69 6.71
CA ILE A 99 14.49 19.33 5.31
C ILE A 99 13.70 18.03 5.25
N ARG A 100 14.09 17.02 6.04
CA ARG A 100 13.39 15.73 6.10
C ARG A 100 11.94 15.88 6.55
N VAL A 101 11.69 16.69 7.58
CA VAL A 101 10.32 16.98 8.03
C VAL A 101 9.55 17.68 6.92
N LEU A 102 10.08 18.76 6.35
CA LEU A 102 9.43 19.49 5.26
C LEU A 102 8.98 18.55 4.11
N TYR A 103 9.87 17.70 3.63
CA TYR A 103 9.55 16.77 2.54
C TYR A 103 8.63 15.62 2.97
N SER A 104 8.73 15.13 4.21
CA SER A 104 7.80 14.12 4.73
C SER A 104 6.38 14.67 4.84
N GLU A 105 6.22 15.95 5.17
CA GLU A 105 4.92 16.62 5.23
C GLU A 105 4.35 16.87 3.83
N ILE A 106 5.19 17.23 2.85
CA ILE A 106 4.79 17.30 1.44
C ILE A 106 4.33 15.91 0.95
N GLY A 107 5.10 14.86 1.25
CA GLY A 107 4.73 13.47 0.91
C GLY A 107 3.41 13.03 1.54
N ARG A 108 3.15 13.42 2.80
CA ARG A 108 1.87 13.16 3.46
C ARG A 108 0.70 13.85 2.76
N ILE A 109 0.85 15.11 2.38
CA ILE A 109 -0.19 15.85 1.64
C ILE A 109 -0.48 15.18 0.30
N LEU A 110 0.57 14.79 -0.45
CA LEU A 110 0.42 14.08 -1.72
C LEU A 110 -0.32 12.74 -1.55
N SER A 111 0.04 11.98 -0.52
CA SER A 111 -0.64 10.71 -0.19
C SER A 111 -2.12 10.90 0.10
N HIS A 112 -2.49 11.92 0.89
CA HIS A 112 -3.89 12.23 1.16
C HIS A 112 -4.64 12.72 -0.07
N LEU A 113 -4.02 13.55 -0.91
CA LEU A 113 -4.63 14.02 -2.15
C LEU A 113 -4.95 12.86 -3.09
N LEU A 114 -4.02 11.91 -3.24
CA LEU A 114 -4.29 10.72 -4.04
C LEU A 114 -5.44 9.91 -3.41
N ASN A 115 -5.33 9.57 -2.13
CA ASN A 115 -6.31 8.72 -1.46
C ASN A 115 -7.75 9.28 -1.53
N ILE A 116 -7.92 10.59 -1.30
CA ILE A 116 -9.24 11.23 -1.34
C ILE A 116 -9.80 11.26 -2.77
N THR A 117 -8.97 11.63 -3.75
CA THR A 117 -9.44 11.76 -5.14
C THR A 117 -9.72 10.39 -5.78
N THR A 118 -8.92 9.37 -5.47
CA THR A 118 -9.16 7.99 -5.94
C THR A 118 -10.41 7.40 -5.30
N GLN A 119 -10.61 7.60 -3.99
CA GLN A 119 -11.84 7.19 -3.31
C GLN A 119 -13.08 7.87 -3.91
N ALA A 120 -13.00 9.18 -4.19
CA ALA A 120 -14.10 9.93 -4.79
C ALA A 120 -14.44 9.39 -6.19
N LEU A 121 -13.42 9.11 -7.00
CA LEU A 121 -13.56 8.51 -8.32
C LEU A 121 -14.25 7.15 -8.27
N ASP A 122 -13.82 6.27 -7.36
CA ASP A 122 -14.38 4.91 -7.22
C ASP A 122 -15.86 4.90 -6.80
N VAL A 123 -16.28 5.91 -6.05
CA VAL A 123 -17.69 6.08 -5.63
C VAL A 123 -18.52 6.81 -6.70
N GLY A 124 -17.88 7.37 -7.73
CA GLY A 124 -18.54 7.93 -8.92
C GLY A 124 -18.53 9.46 -9.03
N ALA A 125 -17.70 10.17 -8.26
CA ALA A 125 -17.48 11.61 -8.45
C ALA A 125 -16.48 11.84 -9.61
N LEU A 126 -17.01 11.81 -10.83
CA LEU A 126 -16.32 12.12 -12.10
C LEU A 126 -16.48 13.59 -12.51
#